data_AF-A0A3B4ZYC6-F1
#
_entry.id   AF-A0A3B4ZYC6-F1
#
_cell.length_a   1.000
_cell.length_b   1.000
_cell.length_c   1.000
_cell.angle_alpha   90.00
_cell.angle_beta   90.00
_cell.angle_gamma   90.00
#
_symmetry.space_group_name_H-M   'P 1'
#
loop_
_entity.id
_entity.type
_entity.pdbx_description
1 polymer ?
#
loop_
_entity_poly.entity_id
_entity_poly.type
_entity_poly.pdbx_seq_one_letter_code
_entity_poly.pdbx_strand_id
1 'polypeptide(L)'
;QPRQEGKEEGRGPADGKGKKEGKQESKADKESDVEKAKANAALWELRLQVTGQSLTEYQEACHKLARANEQLTGQLYRAEKDAIDITGHWQRQLAAREEKVRQYSFHWLFCLYCKLFRQLEGAMYSAFKERDRLNEALKYHVKESQDLHKLTNSLAKENTSLALNKNEAQMEAQNQRLSELRAKVVSLEKALVLKAGELELQEKKEKMNLVTIQASQVELEKLQNVLAMREKELGHIKQLASTIVEKRRELEEFFHEALAHVKQEIEASRLQYKKEALQGYRWRFREATAGKIKFPPIRTFHKSLHSTNSVYSDMEAAVTWTHPPGSKVQISDLTWEQKEQVLRLLFAKMNRQRERKVEQHLAASPSSEKKSLIDSDAAG
;
A
#
# COMPACT_ATOMS: atom_id res chain seq x y z
N GLN A 1 -64.32 16.52 -19.94
CA GLN A 1 -65.18 17.68 -20.30
C GLN A 1 -65.33 17.71 -21.82
N PRO A 2 -66.55 17.94 -22.34
CA PRO A 2 -66.90 17.69 -23.75
C PRO A 2 -67.14 18.97 -24.58
N ARG A 3 -67.41 18.75 -25.89
CA ARG A 3 -67.99 19.65 -26.89
C ARG A 3 -67.05 20.71 -27.51
N GLN A 4 -67.04 20.84 -28.83
CA GLN A 4 -68.09 21.57 -29.56
C GLN A 4 -68.05 21.32 -31.07
N GLU A 5 -69.26 21.15 -31.61
CA GLU A 5 -69.62 21.29 -33.00
C GLU A 5 -69.50 22.74 -33.46
N GLY A 6 -69.18 22.95 -34.73
CA GLY A 6 -69.41 24.21 -35.45
C GLY A 6 -69.94 23.89 -36.84
N LYS A 7 -71.26 23.89 -36.98
CA LYS A 7 -71.99 24.03 -38.26
C LYS A 7 -72.19 25.51 -38.51
N GLU A 8 -71.99 25.95 -39.75
CA GLU A 8 -72.65 27.15 -40.26
C GLU A 8 -73.19 26.88 -41.67
N GLU A 9 -74.48 27.18 -41.83
CA GLU A 9 -75.27 27.03 -43.05
C GLU A 9 -75.15 28.27 -43.95
N GLY A 10 -75.25 28.07 -45.26
CA GLY A 10 -75.46 29.15 -46.24
C GLY A 10 -76.16 28.62 -47.49
N ARG A 11 -77.37 29.13 -47.75
CA ARG A 11 -78.40 28.71 -48.74
C ARG A 11 -77.96 28.79 -50.21
N GLY A 12 -78.52 27.89 -51.05
CA GLY A 12 -78.44 27.93 -52.52
C GLY A 12 -79.43 28.94 -53.16
N PRO A 13 -79.99 28.70 -54.38
CA PRO A 13 -79.63 27.82 -55.49
C PRO A 13 -79.61 28.58 -56.86
N ALA A 14 -79.09 27.99 -57.95
CA ALA A 14 -79.50 28.37 -59.31
C ALA A 14 -79.12 27.29 -60.35
N ASP A 15 -80.13 26.87 -61.11
CA ASP A 15 -80.05 26.04 -62.30
C ASP A 15 -79.16 26.65 -63.39
N GLY A 16 -78.39 25.80 -64.07
CA GLY A 16 -77.54 26.19 -65.20
C GLY A 16 -77.25 25.00 -66.10
N LYS A 17 -78.22 24.68 -66.96
CA LYS A 17 -78.16 23.67 -68.01
C LYS A 17 -76.99 23.93 -68.98
N GLY A 18 -76.17 22.90 -69.17
CA GLY A 18 -75.45 22.65 -70.43
C GLY A 18 -74.01 23.17 -70.49
N LYS A 19 -73.05 22.24 -70.56
CA LYS A 19 -72.41 21.89 -71.84
C LYS A 19 -71.61 20.60 -71.66
N LYS A 20 -72.02 19.60 -72.44
CA LYS A 20 -71.32 18.34 -72.68
C LYS A 20 -70.04 18.68 -73.45
N GLU A 21 -68.90 18.68 -72.76
CA GLU A 21 -67.62 18.33 -73.38
C GLU A 21 -67.15 17.05 -72.71
N GLY A 22 -67.56 15.93 -73.30
CA GLY A 22 -66.86 14.68 -73.10
C GLY A 22 -65.44 14.88 -73.62
N LYS A 23 -64.51 15.16 -72.72
CA LYS A 23 -63.13 14.74 -72.93
C LYS A 23 -63.15 13.24 -72.66
N GLN A 24 -63.37 12.50 -73.73
CA GLN A 24 -63.14 11.07 -73.77
C GLN A 24 -61.66 10.90 -73.40
N GLU A 25 -61.38 10.67 -72.10
CA GLU A 25 -60.07 10.22 -71.64
C GLU A 25 -59.72 9.04 -72.53
N SER A 26 -58.67 9.25 -73.31
CA SER A 26 -58.12 8.20 -74.14
C SER A 26 -57.82 7.02 -73.22
N LYS A 27 -57.96 5.79 -73.73
CA LYS A 27 -57.63 4.57 -72.98
C LYS A 27 -56.26 4.67 -72.27
N ALA A 28 -55.35 5.48 -72.83
CA ALA A 28 -54.04 5.83 -72.30
C ALA A 28 -54.03 6.74 -71.04
N ASP A 29 -54.96 7.68 -70.85
CA ASP A 29 -55.00 8.55 -69.66
C ASP A 29 -55.45 7.77 -68.41
N LYS A 30 -56.45 6.91 -68.58
CA LYS A 30 -56.90 5.98 -67.52
C LYS A 30 -55.85 4.93 -67.21
N GLU A 31 -55.14 4.44 -68.22
CA GLU A 31 -53.98 3.55 -68.05
C GLU A 31 -52.87 4.27 -67.27
N SER A 32 -52.61 5.56 -67.52
CA SER A 32 -51.64 6.37 -66.77
C SER A 32 -52.02 6.55 -65.29
N ASP A 33 -53.29 6.79 -64.97
CA ASP A 33 -53.73 6.95 -63.58
C ASP A 33 -53.76 5.62 -62.81
N VAL A 34 -54.08 4.52 -63.50
CA VAL A 34 -53.93 3.17 -62.95
C VAL A 34 -52.46 2.87 -62.65
N GLU A 35 -51.53 3.23 -63.54
CA GLU A 35 -50.10 3.06 -63.31
C GLU A 35 -49.57 3.96 -62.16
N LYS A 36 -50.07 5.20 -62.01
CA LYS A 36 -49.74 6.06 -60.86
C LYS A 36 -50.27 5.48 -59.54
N ALA A 37 -51.48 4.91 -59.54
CA ALA A 37 -52.04 4.25 -58.36
C ALA A 37 -51.23 3.00 -57.97
N LYS A 38 -50.81 2.19 -58.95
CA LYS A 38 -49.90 1.06 -58.74
C LYS A 38 -48.53 1.52 -58.20
N ALA A 39 -47.96 2.59 -58.74
CA ALA A 39 -46.70 3.14 -58.25
C ALA A 39 -46.81 3.69 -56.81
N ASN A 40 -47.92 4.36 -56.48
CA ASN A 40 -48.20 4.81 -55.11
C ASN A 40 -48.41 3.63 -54.17
N ALA A 41 -49.13 2.59 -54.57
CA ALA A 41 -49.29 1.36 -53.78
C ALA A 41 -47.93 0.69 -53.51
N ALA A 42 -47.09 0.54 -54.54
CA ALA A 42 -45.73 0.00 -54.40
C ALA A 42 -44.85 0.87 -53.47
N LEU A 43 -45.02 2.19 -53.50
CA LEU A 43 -44.32 3.11 -52.58
C LEU A 43 -44.78 2.93 -51.14
N TRP A 44 -46.08 2.73 -50.89
CA TRP A 44 -46.61 2.43 -49.56
C TRP A 44 -46.16 1.06 -49.05
N GLU A 45 -46.11 0.05 -49.91
CA GLU A 45 -45.55 -1.26 -49.58
C GLU A 45 -44.08 -1.19 -49.19
N LEU A 46 -43.27 -0.48 -49.99
CA LEU A 46 -41.85 -0.28 -49.68
C LEU A 46 -41.68 0.49 -48.37
N ARG A 47 -42.48 1.53 -48.14
CA ARG A 47 -42.43 2.32 -46.89
C ARG A 47 -42.83 1.47 -45.69
N LEU A 48 -43.86 0.64 -45.82
CA LEU A 48 -44.28 -0.30 -44.78
C LEU A 48 -43.15 -1.29 -44.48
N GLN A 49 -42.49 -1.83 -45.52
CA GLN A 49 -41.38 -2.77 -45.38
C GLN A 49 -40.17 -2.13 -44.66
N VAL A 50 -39.78 -0.91 -45.04
CA VAL A 50 -38.70 -0.16 -44.37
C VAL A 50 -39.07 0.14 -42.92
N THR A 51 -40.31 0.54 -42.63
CA THR A 51 -40.74 0.77 -41.24
C THR A 51 -40.77 -0.52 -40.43
N GLY A 52 -41.18 -1.64 -41.03
CA GLY A 52 -41.14 -2.96 -40.41
C GLY A 52 -39.72 -3.41 -40.06
N GLN A 53 -38.78 -3.22 -40.98
CA GLN A 53 -37.35 -3.49 -40.75
C GLN A 53 -36.80 -2.63 -39.61
N SER A 54 -37.09 -1.33 -39.62
CA SER A 54 -36.64 -0.45 -38.53
C SER A 54 -37.21 -0.86 -37.18
N LEU A 55 -38.49 -1.28 -37.13
CA LEU A 55 -39.11 -1.75 -35.90
C LEU A 55 -38.44 -3.03 -35.38
N THR A 56 -38.14 -3.99 -36.26
CA THR A 56 -37.43 -5.21 -35.86
C THR A 56 -36.02 -4.91 -35.35
N GLU A 57 -35.30 -3.98 -35.99
CA GLU A 57 -33.97 -3.55 -35.52
C GLU A 57 -34.04 -2.87 -34.15
N TYR A 58 -35.05 -2.03 -33.91
CA TYR A 58 -35.28 -1.41 -32.60
C TYR A 58 -35.63 -2.45 -31.53
N GLN A 59 -36.47 -3.45 -31.85
CA GLN A 59 -36.81 -4.53 -30.92
C GLN A 59 -35.56 -5.36 -30.57
N GLU A 60 -34.75 -5.71 -31.56
CA GLU A 60 -33.48 -6.41 -31.33
C GLU A 60 -32.51 -5.59 -30.47
N ALA A 61 -32.39 -4.29 -30.72
CA ALA A 61 -31.55 -3.40 -29.93
C ALA A 61 -32.02 -3.34 -28.47
N CYS A 62 -33.33 -3.23 -28.23
CA CYS A 62 -33.92 -3.28 -26.89
C CYS A 62 -33.63 -4.62 -26.19
N HIS A 63 -33.76 -5.75 -26.90
CA HIS A 63 -33.42 -7.06 -26.34
C HIS A 63 -31.93 -7.20 -26.03
N LYS A 64 -31.04 -6.72 -26.91
CA LYS A 64 -29.59 -6.70 -26.67
C LYS A 64 -29.24 -5.85 -25.43
N LEU A 65 -29.85 -4.67 -25.31
CA LEU A 65 -29.66 -3.78 -24.17
C LEU A 65 -30.16 -4.43 -22.86
N ALA A 66 -31.33 -5.08 -22.88
CA ALA A 66 -31.87 -5.78 -21.72
C ALA A 66 -30.94 -6.90 -21.22
N ARG A 67 -30.41 -7.72 -22.14
CA ARG A 67 -29.42 -8.76 -21.81
C ARG A 67 -28.13 -8.18 -21.25
N ALA A 68 -27.63 -7.08 -21.84
CA ALA A 68 -26.44 -6.41 -21.36
C ALA A 68 -26.65 -5.84 -19.94
N ASN A 69 -27.80 -5.22 -19.67
CA ASN A 69 -28.15 -4.73 -18.33
C ASN A 69 -28.24 -5.86 -17.30
N GLU A 70 -28.83 -7.00 -17.66
CA GLU A 70 -28.89 -8.17 -16.78
C GLU A 70 -27.48 -8.72 -16.48
N GLN A 71 -26.62 -8.82 -17.50
CA GLN A 71 -25.23 -9.23 -17.35
C GLN A 71 -24.44 -8.27 -16.45
N LEU A 72 -24.56 -6.97 -16.66
CA LEU A 72 -23.91 -5.94 -15.85
C LEU A 72 -24.41 -5.99 -14.40
N THR A 73 -25.70 -6.17 -14.18
CA THR A 73 -26.27 -6.32 -12.83
C THR A 73 -25.69 -7.54 -12.13
N GLY A 74 -25.58 -8.68 -12.83
CA GLY A 74 -24.95 -9.88 -12.29
C GLY A 74 -23.44 -9.72 -12.04
N GLN A 75 -22.73 -8.94 -12.87
CA GLN A 75 -21.33 -8.60 -12.63
C GLN A 75 -21.17 -7.71 -11.40
N LEU A 76 -22.01 -6.69 -11.24
CA LEU A 76 -22.01 -5.80 -10.07
C LEU A 76 -22.25 -6.59 -8.79
N TYR A 77 -23.25 -7.47 -8.76
CA TYR A 77 -23.53 -8.29 -7.59
C TYR A 77 -22.36 -9.22 -7.21
N ARG A 78 -21.70 -9.82 -8.20
CA ARG A 78 -20.50 -10.64 -7.97
C ARG A 78 -19.34 -9.82 -7.44
N ALA A 79 -19.07 -8.66 -8.06
CA ALA A 79 -18.01 -7.77 -7.64
C ALA A 79 -18.24 -7.23 -6.22
N GLU A 80 -19.49 -6.88 -5.88
CA GLU A 80 -19.88 -6.47 -4.53
C GLU A 80 -19.66 -7.59 -3.52
N LYS A 81 -20.08 -8.83 -3.84
CA LYS A 81 -19.85 -9.99 -3.00
C LYS A 81 -18.36 -10.25 -2.77
N ASP A 82 -17.57 -10.25 -3.84
CA ASP A 82 -16.11 -10.44 -3.75
C ASP A 82 -15.46 -9.34 -2.91
N ALA A 83 -15.90 -8.08 -3.06
CA ALA A 83 -15.41 -6.96 -2.26
C ALA A 83 -15.74 -7.14 -0.76
N ILE A 84 -16.95 -7.59 -0.43
CA ILE A 84 -17.37 -7.90 0.94
C ILE A 84 -16.52 -9.05 1.51
N ASP A 85 -16.33 -10.13 0.75
CA ASP A 85 -15.56 -11.30 1.20
C ASP A 85 -14.08 -10.96 1.44
N ILE A 86 -13.46 -10.20 0.52
CA ILE A 86 -12.09 -9.70 0.65
C ILE A 86 -11.97 -8.78 1.86
N THR A 87 -12.89 -7.82 2.01
CA THR A 87 -12.90 -6.89 3.15
C THR A 87 -13.06 -7.65 4.47
N GLY A 88 -13.97 -8.61 4.53
CA GLY A 88 -14.20 -9.45 5.71
C GLY A 88 -13.00 -10.34 6.06
N HIS A 89 -12.27 -10.86 5.06
CA HIS A 89 -11.02 -11.58 5.28
C HIS A 89 -9.95 -10.67 5.90
N TRP A 90 -9.76 -9.46 5.35
CA TRP A 90 -8.79 -8.50 5.87
C TRP A 90 -9.13 -8.01 7.28
N GLN A 91 -10.42 -7.77 7.57
CA GLN A 91 -10.88 -7.43 8.91
C GLN A 91 -10.57 -8.53 9.94
N ARG A 92 -10.83 -9.80 9.59
CA ARG A 92 -10.46 -10.95 10.46
C ARG A 92 -8.96 -11.04 10.68
N GLN A 93 -8.15 -10.80 9.64
CA GLN A 93 -6.69 -10.75 9.80
C GLN A 93 -6.22 -9.62 10.71
N LEU A 94 -6.84 -8.44 10.58
CA LEU A 94 -6.52 -7.29 11.42
C LEU A 94 -6.85 -7.58 12.89
N ALA A 95 -8.07 -8.07 13.17
CA ALA A 95 -8.49 -8.44 14.52
C ALA A 95 -7.57 -9.50 15.15
N ALA A 96 -7.15 -10.51 14.39
CA ALA A 96 -6.21 -11.52 14.87
C ALA A 96 -4.81 -10.95 15.18
N ARG A 97 -4.34 -9.96 14.42
CA ARG A 97 -3.08 -9.26 14.71
C ARG A 97 -3.20 -8.36 15.94
N GLU A 98 -4.30 -7.63 16.08
CA GLU A 98 -4.57 -6.81 17.26
C GLU A 98 -4.62 -7.65 18.54
N GLU A 99 -5.25 -8.83 18.49
CA GLU A 99 -5.29 -9.73 19.65
C GLU A 99 -3.90 -10.24 20.03
N LYS A 100 -3.04 -10.57 19.05
CA LYS A 100 -1.64 -10.90 19.33
C LYS A 100 -0.89 -9.73 19.97
N VAL A 101 -1.10 -8.51 19.50
CA VAL A 101 -0.48 -7.32 20.09
C VAL A 101 -0.94 -7.13 21.54
N ARG A 102 -2.25 -7.32 21.82
CA ARG A 102 -2.76 -7.30 23.21
C ARG A 102 -2.13 -8.39 24.06
N GLN A 103 -2.03 -9.61 23.53
CA GLN A 103 -1.44 -10.74 24.24
C GLN A 103 0.04 -10.50 24.56
N TYR A 104 0.83 -10.02 23.60
CA TYR A 104 2.23 -9.65 23.82
C TYR A 104 2.37 -8.50 24.82
N SER A 105 1.48 -7.50 24.75
CA SER A 105 1.47 -6.38 25.70
C SER A 105 1.17 -6.85 27.12
N PHE A 106 0.17 -7.73 27.28
CA PHE A 106 -0.20 -8.32 28.56
C PHE A 106 0.93 -9.19 29.13
N HIS A 107 1.56 -10.01 28.29
CA HIS A 107 2.70 -10.84 28.69
C HIS A 107 3.89 -9.98 29.14
N TRP A 108 4.20 -8.90 28.40
CA TRP A 108 5.28 -7.98 28.75
C TRP A 108 5.02 -7.29 30.09
N LEU A 109 3.81 -6.77 30.30
CA LEU A 109 3.37 -6.20 31.57
C LEU A 109 3.47 -7.20 32.72
N PHE A 110 3.02 -8.44 32.50
CA PHE A 110 3.10 -9.51 33.50
C PHE A 110 4.55 -9.86 33.85
N CYS A 111 5.43 -10.01 32.86
CA CYS A 111 6.86 -10.27 33.09
C CYS A 111 7.53 -9.12 33.87
N LEU A 112 7.22 -7.87 33.53
CA LEU A 112 7.74 -6.71 34.25
C LEU A 112 7.26 -6.71 35.71
N TYR A 113 5.97 -6.96 35.92
CA TYR A 113 5.37 -7.03 37.25
C TYR A 113 5.99 -8.17 38.08
N CYS A 114 6.13 -9.38 37.52
CA CYS A 114 6.78 -10.50 38.21
C CYS A 114 8.25 -10.22 38.55
N LYS A 115 8.99 -9.53 37.67
CA LYS A 115 10.38 -9.15 37.94
C LYS A 115 10.46 -8.17 39.12
N LEU A 116 9.61 -7.15 39.13
CA LEU A 116 9.54 -6.18 40.21
C LEU A 116 9.12 -6.84 41.53
N PHE A 117 8.11 -7.72 41.47
CA PHE A 117 7.62 -8.45 42.64
C PHE A 117 8.72 -9.33 43.25
N ARG A 118 9.44 -10.12 42.44
CA ARG A 118 10.57 -10.94 42.94
C ARG A 118 11.69 -10.09 43.54
N GLN A 119 12.00 -8.93 42.97
CA GLN A 119 13.00 -8.03 43.55
C GLN A 119 12.56 -7.51 44.92
N LEU A 120 11.30 -7.11 45.05
CA LEU A 120 10.73 -6.64 46.30
C LEU A 120 10.72 -7.76 47.35
N GLU A 121 10.28 -8.95 46.98
CA GLU A 121 10.23 -10.12 47.86
C GLU A 121 11.62 -10.55 48.32
N GLY A 122 12.60 -10.55 47.41
CA GLY A 122 14.01 -10.83 47.75
C GLY A 122 14.61 -9.80 48.71
N ALA A 123 14.35 -8.50 48.46
CA ALA A 123 14.78 -7.44 49.37
C ALA A 123 14.14 -7.59 50.75
N MET A 124 12.83 -7.86 50.80
CA MET A 124 12.10 -8.10 52.05
C MET A 124 12.65 -9.30 52.82
N TYR A 125 12.90 -10.43 52.15
CA TYR A 125 13.46 -11.62 52.79
C TYR A 125 14.88 -11.38 53.33
N SER A 126 15.72 -10.66 52.58
CA SER A 126 17.07 -10.30 53.04
C SER A 126 17.05 -9.40 54.28
N ALA A 127 16.13 -8.43 54.33
CA ALA A 127 15.95 -7.56 55.48
C ALA A 127 15.46 -8.33 56.73
N PHE A 128 14.54 -9.28 56.56
CA PHE A 128 14.10 -10.15 57.66
C PHE A 128 15.23 -11.04 58.17
N LYS A 129 16.02 -11.63 57.27
CA LYS A 129 17.17 -12.46 57.66
C LYS A 129 18.20 -11.66 58.46
N GLU A 130 18.46 -10.42 58.06
CA GLU A 130 19.39 -9.55 58.78
C GLU A 130 18.83 -9.11 60.14
N ARG A 131 17.54 -8.80 60.22
CA ARG A 131 16.85 -8.53 61.49
C ARG A 131 17.00 -9.69 62.47
N ASP A 132 16.82 -10.92 61.99
CA ASP A 132 16.91 -12.11 62.85
C ASP A 132 18.35 -12.36 63.33
N ARG A 133 19.35 -12.13 62.46
CA ARG A 133 20.78 -12.15 62.85
C ARG A 133 21.11 -11.12 63.92
N LEU A 134 20.66 -9.87 63.73
CA LEU A 134 20.87 -8.79 64.70
C LEU A 134 20.19 -9.09 66.04
N ASN A 135 19.00 -9.69 66.01
CA ASN A 135 18.31 -10.12 67.23
C ASN A 135 19.06 -11.21 67.99
N GLU A 136 19.63 -12.20 67.30
CA GLU A 136 20.46 -13.21 67.97
C GLU A 136 21.73 -12.60 68.55
N ALA A 137 22.44 -11.74 67.80
CA ALA A 137 23.60 -11.01 68.32
C ALA A 137 23.24 -10.18 69.57
N LEU A 138 22.08 -9.52 69.57
CA LEU A 138 21.58 -8.78 70.72
C LEU A 138 21.33 -9.70 71.93
N LYS A 139 20.73 -10.88 71.72
CA LYS A 139 20.53 -11.87 72.80
C LYS A 139 21.85 -12.33 73.41
N TYR A 140 22.87 -12.61 72.57
CA TYR A 140 24.20 -12.99 73.05
C TYR A 140 24.82 -11.89 73.92
N HIS A 141 24.81 -10.63 73.45
CA HIS A 141 25.36 -9.51 74.23
C HIS A 141 24.59 -9.23 75.52
N VAL A 142 23.26 -9.38 75.53
CA VAL A 142 22.46 -9.27 76.76
C VAL A 142 22.88 -10.35 77.76
N LYS A 143 23.10 -11.59 77.31
CA LYS A 143 23.52 -12.69 78.18
C LYS A 143 24.95 -12.49 78.70
N GLU A 144 25.87 -12.10 77.82
CA GLU A 144 27.25 -11.77 78.18
C GLU A 144 27.30 -10.65 79.23
N SER A 145 26.52 -9.58 79.06
CA SER A 145 26.42 -8.50 80.05
C SER A 145 25.88 -8.98 81.40
N GLN A 146 24.86 -9.85 81.40
CA GLN A 146 24.34 -10.46 82.63
C GLN A 146 25.39 -11.35 83.33
N ASP A 147 26.14 -12.14 82.56
CA ASP A 147 27.14 -13.05 83.10
C ASP A 147 28.39 -12.29 83.60
N LEU A 148 28.83 -11.24 82.89
CA LEU A 148 29.87 -10.31 83.36
C LEU A 148 29.43 -9.57 84.62
N HIS A 149 28.16 -9.18 84.74
CA HIS A 149 27.64 -8.56 85.95
C HIS A 149 27.67 -9.53 87.14
N LYS A 150 27.26 -10.79 86.93
CA LYS A 150 27.39 -11.85 87.95
C LYS A 150 28.84 -12.10 88.34
N LEU A 151 29.73 -12.19 87.36
CA LEU A 151 31.16 -12.41 87.59
C LEU A 151 31.76 -11.23 88.36
N THR A 152 31.44 -10.00 88.00
CA THR A 152 31.90 -8.80 88.73
C THR A 152 31.40 -8.82 90.17
N ASN A 153 30.14 -9.21 90.42
CA ASN A 153 29.59 -9.34 91.77
C ASN A 153 30.22 -10.50 92.57
N SER A 154 30.58 -11.62 91.92
CA SER A 154 31.27 -12.74 92.56
C SER A 154 32.76 -12.45 92.79
N LEU A 155 33.44 -11.80 91.85
CA LEU A 155 34.84 -11.41 91.92
C LEU A 155 35.05 -10.23 92.88
N ALA A 156 34.05 -9.37 93.09
CA ALA A 156 34.01 -8.44 94.21
C ALA A 156 33.90 -9.14 95.57
N LYS A 157 33.25 -10.32 95.65
CA LYS A 157 33.20 -11.18 96.85
C LYS A 157 34.45 -12.06 97.01
N GLU A 158 35.11 -12.42 95.91
CA GLU A 158 36.32 -13.25 95.90
C GLU A 158 37.61 -12.44 96.07
N ASN A 159 37.70 -11.21 95.55
CA ASN A 159 38.79 -10.27 95.88
C ASN A 159 38.75 -9.85 97.35
N THR A 160 37.65 -10.09 98.06
CA THR A 160 37.59 -10.03 99.53
C THR A 160 38.04 -11.33 100.23
N SER A 161 38.26 -12.44 99.51
CA SER A 161 38.60 -13.76 100.09
C SER A 161 39.88 -14.44 99.58
N LEU A 162 40.45 -14.06 98.42
CA LEU A 162 41.57 -14.77 97.78
C LEU A 162 42.77 -13.85 97.52
N ALA A 163 43.34 -13.33 98.60
CA ALA A 163 44.77 -13.12 98.66
C ALA A 163 45.46 -14.46 99.00
N LEU A 164 46.25 -14.99 98.06
CA LEU A 164 47.33 -16.01 98.19
C LEU A 164 47.14 -17.36 97.45
N ASN A 165 48.14 -17.61 96.57
CA ASN A 165 48.74 -18.86 96.04
C ASN A 165 48.31 -19.29 94.61
N LYS A 166 49.17 -19.39 93.56
CA LYS A 166 50.44 -20.16 93.25
C LYS A 166 50.21 -21.69 93.19
N ASN A 167 50.83 -22.52 92.33
CA ASN A 167 51.56 -22.47 91.05
C ASN A 167 51.93 -23.94 90.69
N GLU A 168 52.64 -24.15 89.57
CA GLU A 168 53.61 -25.26 89.29
C GLU A 168 53.16 -26.58 88.64
N ALA A 169 51.98 -27.16 88.85
CA ALA A 169 51.54 -28.34 88.08
C ALA A 169 51.09 -28.02 86.63
N GLN A 170 50.96 -26.72 86.32
CA GLN A 170 50.44 -26.17 85.06
C GLN A 170 51.50 -26.10 83.94
N MET A 171 52.79 -26.16 84.26
CA MET A 171 53.87 -25.89 83.30
C MET A 171 54.18 -27.06 82.34
N GLU A 172 54.13 -28.31 82.81
CA GLU A 172 54.49 -29.50 81.99
C GLU A 172 53.43 -29.81 80.91
N ALA A 173 52.14 -29.76 81.28
CA ALA A 173 51.01 -29.92 80.35
C ALA A 173 50.90 -28.75 79.35
N GLN A 174 51.47 -27.59 79.68
CA GLN A 174 51.59 -26.47 78.74
C GLN A 174 52.69 -26.71 77.70
N ASN A 175 53.80 -27.36 78.05
CA ASN A 175 54.91 -27.59 77.10
C ASN A 175 54.57 -28.54 75.96
N GLN A 176 53.84 -29.64 76.22
CA GLN A 176 53.39 -30.55 75.14
C GLN A 176 52.38 -29.86 74.20
N ARG A 177 51.40 -29.14 74.76
CA ARG A 177 50.48 -28.30 73.99
C ARG A 177 51.20 -27.22 73.17
N LEU A 178 52.26 -26.61 73.72
CA LEU A 178 53.08 -25.63 72.98
C LEU A 178 53.76 -26.26 71.76
N SER A 179 54.20 -27.51 71.83
CA SER A 179 54.82 -28.20 70.69
C SER A 179 53.83 -28.54 69.57
N GLU A 180 52.63 -29.03 69.90
CA GLU A 180 51.58 -29.31 68.92
C GLU A 180 51.02 -28.04 68.29
N LEU A 181 50.86 -26.98 69.08
CA LEU A 181 50.46 -25.67 68.59
C LEU A 181 51.50 -25.10 67.64
N ARG A 182 52.80 -25.24 67.93
CA ARG A 182 53.87 -24.84 67.02
C ARG A 182 53.82 -25.59 65.69
N ALA A 183 53.59 -26.90 65.69
CA ALA A 183 53.47 -27.67 64.45
C ALA A 183 52.24 -27.26 63.62
N LYS A 184 51.10 -26.98 64.27
CA LYS A 184 49.89 -26.45 63.62
C LYS A 184 50.12 -25.06 63.05
N VAL A 185 50.82 -24.18 63.77
CA VAL A 185 51.19 -22.84 63.29
C VAL A 185 52.03 -22.96 62.01
N VAL A 186 53.05 -23.82 61.98
CA VAL A 186 53.87 -24.02 60.77
C VAL A 186 53.05 -24.57 59.58
N SER A 187 52.11 -25.49 59.84
CA SER A 187 51.21 -26.00 58.79
C SER A 187 50.27 -24.92 58.27
N LEU A 188 49.69 -24.12 59.17
CA LEU A 188 48.82 -22.99 58.82
C LEU A 188 49.59 -21.88 58.10
N GLU A 189 50.82 -21.58 58.49
CA GLU A 189 51.70 -20.63 57.80
C GLU A 189 51.97 -21.08 56.36
N LYS A 190 52.29 -22.36 56.15
CA LYS A 190 52.45 -22.93 54.81
C LYS A 190 51.16 -22.84 53.98
N ALA A 191 50.01 -23.16 54.57
CA ALA A 191 48.72 -23.05 53.89
C ALA A 191 48.35 -21.59 53.56
N LEU A 192 48.68 -20.65 54.46
CA LEU A 192 48.50 -19.20 54.26
C LEU A 192 49.35 -18.68 53.10
N VAL A 193 50.62 -19.09 53.03
CA VAL A 193 51.52 -18.69 51.93
C VAL A 193 51.03 -19.21 50.58
N LEU A 194 50.59 -20.48 50.51
CA LEU A 194 50.00 -21.04 49.29
C LEU A 194 48.72 -20.29 48.88
N LYS A 195 47.83 -20.01 49.83
CA LYS A 195 46.60 -19.27 49.56
C LYS A 195 46.85 -17.82 49.16
N ALA A 196 47.86 -17.16 49.74
CA ALA A 196 48.28 -15.83 49.33
C ALA A 196 48.77 -15.82 47.87
N GLY A 197 49.57 -16.81 47.45
CA GLY A 197 50.01 -16.94 46.06
C GLY A 197 48.87 -17.21 45.07
N GLU A 198 47.90 -18.05 45.44
CA GLU A 198 46.68 -18.29 44.64
C GLU A 198 45.85 -17.00 44.48
N LEU A 199 45.71 -16.20 45.53
CA LEU A 199 45.01 -14.91 45.50
C LEU A 199 45.72 -13.90 44.60
N GLU A 200 47.05 -13.81 44.65
CA GLU A 200 47.81 -12.92 43.77
C GLU A 200 47.68 -13.31 42.28
N LEU A 201 47.68 -14.61 41.97
CA LEU A 201 47.45 -15.08 40.60
C LEU A 201 46.02 -14.76 40.14
N GLN A 202 45.05 -14.91 41.02
CA GLN A 202 43.65 -14.59 40.76
C GLN A 202 43.46 -13.09 40.51
N GLU A 203 44.06 -12.21 41.32
CA GLU A 203 44.06 -10.77 41.08
C GLU A 203 44.67 -10.41 39.72
N LYS A 204 45.78 -11.05 39.33
CA LYS A 204 46.40 -10.80 38.02
C LYS A 204 45.46 -11.20 36.87
N LYS A 205 44.78 -12.35 36.98
CA LYS A 205 43.78 -12.79 36.01
C LYS A 205 42.59 -11.85 35.95
N GLU A 206 42.11 -11.37 37.10
CA GLU A 206 41.00 -10.42 37.19
C GLU A 206 41.36 -9.06 36.57
N LYS A 207 42.57 -8.54 36.81
CA LYS A 207 43.10 -7.33 36.17
C LYS A 207 43.18 -7.49 34.65
N MET A 208 43.67 -8.62 34.17
CA MET A 208 43.72 -8.92 32.73
C MET A 208 42.31 -8.97 32.12
N ASN A 209 41.37 -9.67 32.77
CA ASN A 209 39.99 -9.76 32.32
C ASN A 209 39.30 -8.39 32.28
N LEU A 210 39.58 -7.52 33.27
CA LEU A 210 39.05 -6.16 33.31
C LEU A 210 39.50 -5.34 32.10
N VAL A 211 40.79 -5.43 31.73
CA VAL A 211 41.32 -4.75 30.55
C VAL A 211 40.64 -5.27 29.27
N THR A 212 40.45 -6.58 29.15
CA THR A 212 39.74 -7.18 28.00
C THR A 212 38.29 -6.72 27.91
N ILE A 213 37.58 -6.66 29.05
CA ILE A 213 36.22 -6.15 29.12
C ILE A 213 36.17 -4.67 28.72
N GLN A 214 37.10 -3.84 29.22
CA GLN A 214 37.19 -2.43 28.84
C GLN A 214 37.45 -2.25 27.34
N ALA A 215 38.35 -3.04 26.75
CA ALA A 215 38.60 -3.02 25.31
C ALA A 215 37.32 -3.37 24.51
N SER A 216 36.60 -4.42 24.93
CA SER A 216 35.33 -4.82 24.29
C SER A 216 34.23 -3.74 24.44
N GLN A 217 34.22 -3.02 25.57
CA GLN A 217 33.24 -1.97 25.83
C GLN A 217 33.44 -0.78 24.88
N VAL A 218 34.69 -0.38 24.64
CA VAL A 218 35.02 0.70 23.69
C VAL A 218 34.67 0.30 22.26
N GLU A 219 34.92 -0.95 21.87
CA GLU A 219 34.54 -1.44 20.55
C GLU A 219 33.01 -1.45 20.36
N LEU A 220 32.27 -1.88 21.39
CA LEU A 220 30.82 -1.87 21.38
C LEU A 220 30.26 -0.45 21.26
N GLU A 221 30.83 0.52 21.97
CA GLU A 221 30.46 1.94 21.86
C GLU A 221 30.74 2.50 20.45
N LYS A 222 31.87 2.16 19.84
CA LYS A 222 32.18 2.55 18.45
C LYS A 222 31.15 1.97 17.47
N LEU A 223 30.80 0.70 17.62
CA LEU A 223 29.79 0.05 16.77
C LEU A 223 28.40 0.68 16.95
N GLN A 224 28.01 1.00 18.19
CA GLN A 224 26.77 1.73 18.48
C GLN A 224 26.74 3.10 17.79
N ASN A 225 27.85 3.84 17.81
CA ASN A 225 27.95 5.12 17.11
C ASN A 225 27.83 4.99 15.59
N VAL A 226 28.47 3.98 14.99
CA VAL A 226 28.34 3.70 13.55
C VAL A 226 26.89 3.33 13.19
N LEU A 227 26.24 2.49 14.00
CA LEU A 227 24.83 2.13 13.80
C LEU A 227 23.93 3.37 13.87
N ALA A 228 24.11 4.25 14.86
CA ALA A 228 23.34 5.48 14.98
C ALA A 228 23.53 6.42 13.77
N MET A 229 24.74 6.48 13.21
CA MET A 229 24.99 7.24 11.96
C MET A 229 24.29 6.60 10.75
N ARG A 230 24.33 5.27 10.63
CA ARG A 230 23.62 4.54 9.56
C ARG A 230 22.11 4.69 9.65
N GLU A 231 21.54 4.70 10.86
CA GLU A 231 20.11 4.94 11.07
C GLU A 231 19.68 6.34 10.60
N LYS A 232 20.52 7.36 10.83
CA LYS A 232 20.28 8.71 10.31
C LYS A 232 20.34 8.75 8.78
N GLU A 233 21.37 8.14 8.17
CA GLU A 233 21.48 8.02 6.70
C GLU A 233 20.26 7.32 6.10
N LEU A 234 19.83 6.20 6.69
CA LEU A 234 18.63 5.48 6.29
C LEU A 234 17.37 6.34 6.45
N GLY A 235 17.29 7.14 7.52
CA GLY A 235 16.24 8.13 7.71
C GLY A 235 16.16 9.14 6.56
N HIS A 236 17.30 9.70 6.15
CA HIS A 236 17.39 10.62 5.01
C HIS A 236 17.01 9.95 3.69
N ILE A 237 17.49 8.73 3.44
CA ILE A 237 17.14 7.96 2.23
C ILE A 237 15.63 7.68 2.21
N LYS A 238 15.04 7.30 3.33
CA LYS A 238 13.60 7.05 3.44
C LYS A 238 12.80 8.32 3.14
N GLN A 239 13.21 9.46 3.69
CA GLN A 239 12.57 10.75 3.40
C GLN A 239 12.64 11.08 1.91
N LEU A 240 13.82 10.94 1.29
CA LEU A 240 14.01 11.18 -0.13
C LEU A 240 13.15 10.22 -0.99
N ALA A 241 13.13 8.94 -0.65
CA ALA A 241 12.30 7.95 -1.33
C ALA A 241 10.81 8.29 -1.22
N SER A 242 10.33 8.70 -0.04
CA SER A 242 8.96 9.18 0.15
C SER A 242 8.66 10.41 -0.70
N THR A 243 9.56 11.38 -0.78
CA THR A 243 9.40 12.56 -1.64
C THR A 243 9.35 12.17 -3.13
N ILE A 244 10.20 11.26 -3.58
CA ILE A 244 10.20 10.79 -4.98
C ILE A 244 8.87 10.10 -5.32
N VAL A 245 8.35 9.25 -4.43
CA VAL A 245 7.07 8.57 -4.61
C VAL A 245 5.93 9.58 -4.65
N GLU A 246 5.91 10.56 -3.76
CA GLU A 246 4.88 11.60 -3.76
C GLU A 246 4.92 12.43 -5.03
N LYS A 247 6.10 12.87 -5.47
CA LYS A 247 6.24 13.62 -6.73
C LYS A 247 5.87 12.79 -7.95
N ARG A 248 6.14 11.49 -7.93
CA ARG A 248 5.68 10.58 -8.99
C ARG A 248 4.16 10.46 -8.99
N ARG A 249 3.54 10.34 -7.83
CA ARG A 249 2.08 10.30 -7.68
C ARG A 249 1.44 11.59 -8.21
N GLU A 250 1.94 12.76 -7.82
CA GLU A 250 1.46 14.06 -8.31
C GLU A 250 1.53 14.14 -9.85
N LEU A 251 2.63 13.66 -10.46
CA LEU A 251 2.78 13.61 -11.91
C LEU A 251 1.80 12.63 -12.56
N GLU A 252 1.60 11.45 -11.98
CA GLU A 252 0.65 10.46 -12.47
C GLU A 252 -0.79 11.00 -12.42
N GLU A 253 -1.19 11.62 -11.31
CA GLU A 253 -2.50 12.28 -11.17
C GLU A 253 -2.68 13.36 -12.25
N PHE A 254 -1.69 14.24 -12.44
CA PHE A 254 -1.71 15.24 -13.51
C PHE A 254 -1.89 14.64 -14.91
N PHE A 255 -1.20 13.54 -15.25
CA PHE A 255 -1.36 12.89 -16.55
C PHE A 255 -2.75 12.27 -16.74
N HIS A 256 -3.33 11.68 -15.69
CA HIS A 256 -4.69 11.14 -15.76
C HIS A 256 -5.72 12.25 -15.96
N GLU A 257 -5.59 13.36 -15.22
CA GLU A 257 -6.45 14.54 -15.36
C GLU A 257 -6.32 15.17 -16.75
N ALA A 258 -5.09 15.37 -17.24
CA ALA A 258 -4.84 15.91 -18.57
C ALA A 258 -5.42 15.02 -19.67
N LEU A 259 -5.26 13.68 -19.57
CA LEU A 259 -5.83 12.74 -20.52
C LEU A 259 -7.37 12.73 -20.46
N ALA A 260 -7.96 12.84 -19.27
CA ALA A 260 -9.40 12.93 -19.10
C ALA A 260 -9.95 14.20 -19.75
N HIS A 261 -9.31 15.35 -19.49
CA HIS A 261 -9.68 16.62 -20.09
C HIS A 261 -9.59 16.58 -21.62
N VAL A 262 -8.48 16.06 -22.18
CA VAL A 262 -8.33 15.94 -23.63
C VAL A 262 -9.40 15.03 -24.24
N LYS A 263 -9.74 13.91 -23.60
CA LYS A 263 -10.81 13.02 -24.09
C LYS A 263 -12.17 13.72 -24.11
N GLN A 264 -12.50 14.44 -23.04
CA GLN A 264 -13.73 15.23 -22.97
C GLN A 264 -13.78 16.28 -24.07
N GLU A 265 -12.67 16.95 -24.33
CA GLU A 265 -12.57 17.98 -25.37
C GLU A 265 -12.64 17.38 -26.79
N ILE A 266 -12.11 16.19 -27.02
CA ILE A 266 -12.29 15.42 -28.26
C ILE A 266 -13.78 15.11 -28.47
N GLU A 267 -14.48 14.64 -27.44
CA GLU A 267 -15.91 14.33 -27.53
C GLU A 267 -16.75 15.59 -27.82
N ALA A 268 -16.47 16.69 -27.11
CA ALA A 268 -17.14 17.97 -27.31
C ALA A 268 -16.89 18.53 -28.72
N SER A 269 -15.61 18.56 -29.15
CA SER A 269 -15.20 18.99 -30.49
C SER A 269 -15.88 18.18 -31.59
N ARG A 270 -15.89 16.84 -31.47
CA ARG A 270 -16.56 15.97 -32.46
C ARG A 270 -18.06 16.19 -32.52
N LEU A 271 -18.70 16.38 -31.36
CA LEU A 271 -20.13 16.66 -31.29
C LEU A 271 -20.46 18.01 -31.96
N GLN A 272 -19.68 19.04 -31.66
CA GLN A 272 -19.83 20.37 -32.24
C GLN A 272 -19.58 20.36 -33.75
N TYR A 273 -18.48 19.77 -34.20
CA TYR A 273 -18.15 19.66 -35.62
C TYR A 273 -19.25 18.95 -36.41
N LYS A 274 -19.81 17.86 -35.88
CA LYS A 274 -20.94 17.16 -36.51
C LYS A 274 -22.16 18.06 -36.65
N LYS A 275 -22.50 18.82 -35.60
CA LYS A 275 -23.63 19.75 -35.58
C LYS A 275 -23.44 20.86 -36.61
N GLU A 276 -22.28 21.51 -36.62
CA GLU A 276 -21.94 22.60 -37.54
C GLU A 276 -21.87 22.13 -38.99
N ALA A 277 -21.23 20.99 -39.25
CA ALA A 277 -21.19 20.40 -40.59
C ALA A 277 -22.59 20.07 -41.12
N LEU A 278 -23.49 19.59 -40.26
CA LEU A 278 -24.88 19.32 -40.64
C LEU A 278 -25.65 20.60 -40.94
N GLN A 279 -25.48 21.63 -40.11
CA GLN A 279 -26.11 22.94 -40.32
C GLN A 279 -25.60 23.59 -41.60
N GLY A 280 -24.28 23.60 -41.82
CA GLY A 280 -23.65 24.12 -43.03
C GLY A 280 -24.09 23.38 -44.29
N TYR A 281 -24.18 22.05 -44.24
CA TYR A 281 -24.71 21.25 -45.35
C TYR A 281 -26.17 21.58 -45.66
N ARG A 282 -27.05 21.62 -44.64
CA ARG A 282 -28.47 21.98 -44.79
C ARG A 282 -28.65 23.40 -45.33
N TRP A 283 -27.82 24.34 -44.88
CA TRP A 283 -27.82 25.71 -45.37
C TRP A 283 -27.44 25.76 -46.86
N ARG A 284 -26.33 25.11 -47.26
CA ARG A 284 -25.92 25.02 -48.67
C ARG A 284 -27.00 24.35 -49.53
N PHE A 285 -27.65 23.32 -49.00
CA PHE A 285 -28.74 22.66 -49.71
C PHE A 285 -29.91 23.62 -49.98
N ARG A 286 -30.33 24.43 -48.99
CA ARG A 286 -31.38 25.43 -49.15
C ARG A 286 -31.03 26.52 -50.17
N GLU A 287 -29.79 27.03 -50.13
CA GLU A 287 -29.32 28.04 -51.10
C GLU A 287 -29.24 27.47 -52.52
N ALA A 288 -28.88 26.18 -52.67
CA ALA A 288 -28.93 25.50 -53.95
C ALA A 288 -30.36 25.30 -54.46
N THR A 289 -31.31 24.96 -53.58
CA THR A 289 -32.74 24.90 -53.93
C THR A 289 -33.27 26.26 -54.37
N ALA A 290 -32.76 27.36 -53.81
CA ALA A 290 -33.07 28.73 -54.23
C ALA A 290 -32.38 29.15 -55.54
N GLY A 291 -31.60 28.26 -56.18
CA GLY A 291 -30.92 28.51 -57.46
C GLY A 291 -29.66 29.38 -57.37
N LYS A 292 -29.21 29.75 -56.17
CA LYS A 292 -28.08 30.66 -55.97
C LYS A 292 -26.72 29.96 -56.10
N ILE A 293 -26.64 28.68 -55.76
CA ILE A 293 -25.42 27.86 -55.82
C ILE A 293 -25.71 26.47 -56.40
N LYS A 294 -24.68 25.75 -56.84
CA LYS A 294 -24.80 24.33 -57.24
C LYS A 294 -25.04 23.43 -56.01
N PHE A 295 -25.80 22.36 -56.19
CA PHE A 295 -26.07 21.41 -55.11
C PHE A 295 -24.77 20.81 -54.54
N PRO A 296 -24.60 20.80 -53.21
CA PRO A 296 -23.42 20.21 -52.58
C PRO A 296 -23.39 18.68 -52.78
N PRO A 297 -22.21 18.05 -52.88
CA PRO A 297 -22.08 16.59 -52.91
C PRO A 297 -22.73 15.94 -51.69
N ILE A 298 -23.34 14.76 -51.88
CA ILE A 298 -24.00 14.02 -50.80
C ILE A 298 -22.98 13.73 -49.70
N ARG A 299 -23.31 14.16 -48.49
CA ARG A 299 -22.48 13.99 -47.30
C ARG A 299 -23.23 13.21 -46.23
N THR A 300 -22.57 12.21 -45.66
CA THR A 300 -23.16 11.32 -44.65
C THR A 300 -22.77 11.74 -43.23
N PHE A 301 -23.73 11.64 -42.30
CA PHE A 301 -23.59 12.02 -40.88
C PHE A 301 -23.74 10.83 -39.92
N HIS A 302 -23.89 9.63 -40.48
CA HIS A 302 -23.90 8.35 -39.77
C HIS A 302 -22.61 7.59 -40.10
N LYS A 303 -22.18 6.72 -39.18
CA LYS A 303 -20.97 5.93 -39.37
C LYS A 303 -21.29 4.76 -40.29
N SER A 304 -20.86 4.82 -41.56
CA SER A 304 -20.99 3.73 -42.53
C SER A 304 -19.65 3.44 -43.21
N LEU A 305 -19.37 2.15 -43.43
CA LEU A 305 -18.07 1.66 -43.93
C LEU A 305 -17.84 1.92 -45.43
N HIS A 306 -18.92 2.18 -46.19
CA HIS A 306 -18.88 2.31 -47.65
C HIS A 306 -19.09 3.74 -48.13
N SER A 307 -19.17 4.72 -47.21
CA SER A 307 -19.38 6.11 -47.58
C SER A 307 -18.06 6.79 -47.94
N THR A 308 -17.97 7.31 -49.15
CA THR A 308 -16.78 8.03 -49.65
C THR A 308 -16.69 9.47 -49.14
N ASN A 309 -17.79 10.05 -48.66
CA ASN A 309 -17.86 11.44 -48.17
C ASN A 309 -18.63 11.49 -46.84
N SER A 310 -17.95 11.10 -45.77
CA SER A 310 -18.48 11.04 -44.41
C SER A 310 -17.82 12.07 -43.50
N VAL A 311 -18.61 12.66 -42.59
CA VAL A 311 -18.09 13.53 -41.53
C VAL A 311 -17.11 12.78 -40.61
N TYR A 312 -17.28 11.47 -40.45
CA TYR A 312 -16.38 10.66 -39.62
C TYR A 312 -14.99 10.50 -40.24
N SER A 313 -14.87 10.51 -41.58
CA SER A 313 -13.57 10.47 -42.26
C SER A 313 -12.72 11.70 -41.93
N ASP A 314 -13.34 12.87 -41.80
CA ASP A 314 -12.64 14.09 -41.36
C ASP A 314 -12.19 14.00 -39.89
N MET A 315 -13.01 13.41 -39.03
CA MET A 315 -12.65 13.17 -37.61
C MET A 315 -11.48 12.18 -37.48
N GLU A 316 -11.42 11.17 -38.36
CA GLU A 316 -10.32 10.21 -38.42
C GLU A 316 -9.05 10.85 -39.02
N ALA A 317 -9.19 11.76 -39.98
CA ALA A 317 -8.06 12.52 -40.52
C ALA A 317 -7.39 13.39 -39.43
N ALA A 318 -8.17 13.95 -38.49
CA ALA A 318 -7.65 14.72 -37.36
C ALA A 318 -6.78 13.90 -36.37
N VAL A 319 -6.90 12.56 -36.39
CA VAL A 319 -6.07 11.63 -35.61
C VAL A 319 -4.72 11.38 -36.30
N THR A 320 -4.65 11.58 -37.61
CA THR A 320 -3.47 11.28 -38.41
C THR A 320 -2.40 12.36 -38.20
N TRP A 321 -1.14 11.93 -38.09
CA TRP A 321 -0.03 12.85 -37.91
C TRP A 321 0.30 13.55 -39.24
N THR A 322 0.08 14.85 -39.31
CA THR A 322 0.24 15.65 -40.54
C THR A 322 1.57 16.40 -40.62
N HIS A 323 2.38 16.40 -39.55
CA HIS A 323 3.63 17.15 -39.49
C HIS A 323 4.84 16.33 -39.99
N PRO A 324 5.73 16.93 -40.81
CA PRO A 324 6.90 16.23 -41.34
C PRO A 324 7.95 15.89 -40.24
N PRO A 325 8.69 14.78 -40.37
CA PRO A 325 9.73 14.41 -39.43
C PRO A 325 10.80 15.50 -39.32
N GLY A 326 11.12 15.93 -38.10
CA GLY A 326 12.15 16.95 -37.83
C GLY A 326 11.65 18.41 -37.78
N SER A 327 10.36 18.66 -38.05
CA SER A 327 9.77 19.98 -37.83
C SER A 327 9.58 20.28 -36.34
N LYS A 328 9.81 21.54 -35.95
CA LYS A 328 9.58 22.02 -34.58
C LYS A 328 8.09 22.30 -34.41
N VAL A 329 7.34 21.33 -33.91
CA VAL A 329 5.89 21.45 -33.67
C VAL A 329 5.64 21.96 -32.25
N GLN A 330 4.82 23.00 -32.09
CA GLN A 330 4.38 23.45 -30.77
C GLN A 330 3.10 22.73 -30.35
N ILE A 331 2.86 22.60 -29.04
CA ILE A 331 1.67 21.93 -28.50
C ILE A 331 0.37 22.63 -28.95
N SER A 332 0.42 23.94 -29.15
CA SER A 332 -0.73 24.73 -29.64
C SER A 332 -1.17 24.36 -31.05
N ASP A 333 -0.25 23.87 -31.89
CA ASP A 333 -0.50 23.55 -33.29
C ASP A 333 -1.17 22.18 -33.48
N LEU A 334 -1.25 21.39 -32.40
CA LEU A 334 -1.78 20.03 -32.42
C LEU A 334 -3.31 20.00 -32.25
N THR A 335 -3.96 19.10 -32.99
CA THR A 335 -5.36 18.72 -32.72
C THR A 335 -5.49 18.07 -31.36
N TRP A 336 -6.69 18.04 -30.79
CA TRP A 336 -6.93 17.37 -29.51
C TRP A 336 -6.60 15.88 -29.56
N GLU A 337 -6.90 15.21 -30.67
CA GLU A 337 -6.53 13.81 -30.93
C GLU A 337 -5.01 13.60 -30.95
N GLN A 338 -4.24 14.52 -31.56
CA GLN A 338 -2.78 14.46 -31.56
C GLN A 338 -2.21 14.76 -30.16
N LYS A 339 -2.80 15.70 -29.41
CA LYS A 339 -2.43 15.96 -28.01
C LYS A 339 -2.63 14.72 -27.13
N GLU A 340 -3.70 13.96 -27.35
CA GLU A 340 -3.95 12.70 -26.64
C GLU A 340 -2.83 11.68 -26.89
N GLN A 341 -2.43 11.49 -28.15
CA GLN A 341 -1.36 10.57 -28.53
C GLN A 341 -0.02 10.97 -27.89
N VAL A 342 0.30 12.26 -27.87
CA VAL A 342 1.51 12.79 -27.22
C VAL A 342 1.48 12.55 -25.72
N LEU A 343 0.35 12.82 -25.04
CA LEU A 343 0.21 12.57 -23.61
C LEU A 343 0.33 11.08 -23.26
N ARG A 344 -0.29 10.19 -24.05
CA ARG A 344 -0.15 8.74 -23.89
C ARG A 344 1.31 8.30 -24.06
N LEU A 345 2.01 8.83 -25.06
CA LEU A 345 3.42 8.54 -25.31
C LEU A 345 4.33 9.04 -24.18
N LEU A 346 4.07 10.26 -23.66
CA LEU A 346 4.80 10.83 -22.54
C LEU A 346 4.61 10.00 -21.26
N PHE A 347 3.37 9.60 -20.97
CA PHE A 347 3.05 8.73 -19.84
C PHE A 347 3.74 7.36 -19.97
N ALA A 348 3.75 6.76 -21.17
CA ALA A 348 4.48 5.52 -21.43
C ALA A 348 6.01 5.68 -21.29
N LYS A 349 6.56 6.82 -21.72
CA LYS A 349 7.98 7.17 -21.58
C LYS A 349 8.37 7.37 -20.11
N MET A 350 7.52 8.03 -19.32
CA MET A 350 7.70 8.22 -17.89
C MET A 350 7.73 6.87 -17.15
N ASN A 351 6.85 5.95 -17.53
CA ASN A 351 6.76 4.63 -16.91
C ASN A 351 7.82 3.62 -17.39
N ARG A 352 8.91 4.08 -18.01
CA ARG A 352 10.06 3.27 -18.46
C ARG A 352 9.68 2.01 -19.25
N GLN A 353 8.73 2.11 -20.19
CA GLN A 353 8.53 1.05 -21.21
C GLN A 353 9.55 1.11 -22.37
N ARG A 354 10.67 1.83 -22.17
CA ARG A 354 11.75 1.92 -23.14
C ARG A 354 12.89 1.00 -22.70
N GLU A 355 12.98 -0.16 -23.38
CA GLU A 355 14.19 -0.97 -23.56
C GLU A 355 14.73 -1.77 -22.36
N ARG A 356 14.14 -2.96 -22.14
CA ARG A 356 14.88 -4.17 -21.71
C ARG A 356 15.88 -4.68 -22.79
N LYS A 357 16.51 -3.77 -23.54
CA LYS A 357 17.47 -4.12 -24.62
C LYS A 357 18.93 -3.86 -24.26
N VAL A 358 19.23 -3.28 -23.08
CA VAL A 358 20.62 -2.94 -22.69
C VAL A 358 21.17 -3.79 -21.53
N GLU A 359 20.33 -4.52 -20.78
CA GLU A 359 20.80 -5.31 -19.62
C GLU A 359 21.30 -6.73 -19.96
N GLN A 360 21.25 -7.17 -21.23
CA GLN A 360 21.72 -8.51 -21.62
C GLN A 360 23.23 -8.62 -21.90
N HIS A 361 23.98 -7.51 -21.88
CA HIS A 361 25.42 -7.53 -22.21
C HIS A 361 26.38 -7.52 -21.01
N LEU A 362 25.89 -7.58 -19.76
CA LEU A 362 26.74 -7.64 -18.56
C LEU A 362 26.67 -8.98 -17.80
N ALA A 363 25.85 -9.93 -18.25
CA ALA A 363 25.68 -11.23 -17.61
C ALA A 363 26.45 -12.38 -18.30
N ALA A 364 27.53 -12.07 -19.03
CA ALA A 364 28.37 -13.07 -19.68
C ALA A 364 29.85 -12.85 -19.34
N SER A 365 30.29 -13.42 -18.21
CA SER A 365 31.64 -13.96 -18.03
C SER A 365 31.67 -14.92 -16.83
N PRO A 366 31.85 -16.23 -17.06
CA PRO A 366 32.27 -17.20 -16.06
C PRO A 366 33.77 -17.49 -16.19
N SER A 367 34.53 -17.39 -15.10
CA SER A 367 35.89 -17.94 -14.92
C SER A 367 36.39 -17.46 -13.55
N SER A 368 36.99 -18.25 -12.67
CA SER A 368 37.48 -19.63 -12.76
C SER A 368 37.78 -20.12 -11.34
N GLU A 369 37.54 -21.41 -11.14
CA GLU A 369 38.01 -22.22 -10.02
C GLU A 369 39.50 -22.00 -9.71
N LYS A 370 39.85 -22.03 -8.42
CA LYS A 370 41.18 -22.49 -8.00
C LYS A 370 41.04 -23.52 -6.87
N LYS A 371 41.49 -24.72 -7.22
CA LYS A 371 41.58 -25.95 -6.44
C LYS A 371 42.48 -25.81 -5.19
N SER A 372 42.00 -26.43 -4.12
CA SER A 372 42.70 -27.26 -3.12
C SER A 372 44.23 -27.32 -3.04
N LEU A 373 44.76 -27.11 -1.84
CA LEU A 373 45.83 -27.87 -1.15
C LEU A 373 45.41 -27.88 0.34
N ILE A 374 44.92 -28.99 0.93
CA ILE A 374 45.68 -30.08 1.56
C ILE A 374 46.88 -29.57 2.37
N ASP A 375 46.73 -29.53 3.71
CA ASP A 375 47.38 -30.53 4.57
C ASP A 375 46.71 -30.60 5.94
N SER A 376 46.35 -31.82 6.32
CA SER A 376 46.21 -32.24 7.69
C SER A 376 47.59 -32.51 8.25
N ASP A 377 47.89 -32.09 9.48
CA ASP A 377 48.51 -33.06 10.37
C ASP A 377 48.20 -32.76 11.84
N ALA A 378 47.98 -33.86 12.53
CA ALA A 378 47.71 -33.98 13.94
C ALA A 378 49.03 -34.09 14.73
N ALA A 379 48.89 -34.11 16.05
CA ALA A 379 49.86 -34.44 17.10
C ALA A 379 50.72 -33.27 17.66
N GLY A 380 50.47 -33.00 18.94
CA GLY A 380 51.13 -32.01 19.79
C GLY A 380 50.27 -31.70 20.99
#